data_AF-C3ZGU1-F1
#
_entry.id   AF-C3ZGU1-F1
#
_cell.length_a   1.000
_cell.length_b   1.000
_cell.length_c   1.000
_cell.angle_alpha   90.00
_cell.angle_beta   90.00
_cell.angle_gamma   90.00
#
_symmetry.space_group_name_H-M   'P 1'
#
loop_
_entity.id
_entity.type
_entity.pdbx_description
1 polymer ?
#
loop_
_entity_poly.entity_id
_entity_poly.type
_entity_poly.pdbx_seq_one_letter_code
_entity_poly.pdbx_strand_id
1 'polypeptide(L)'
;MFVFSPLQGGSTIVAAFAEDSPLPEGCDFFLIFRGSQQRHITIARQLNAFTLQAVIPDHDCAEVVEVSVCASDIAHHQIIACSLFQYLHDKTWDMARYLADNVTNQESLDSPNAPHVQFDLVGEDVDSFDIGLTSAFESMNLPPWWNVLGT
;
A
#
# COMPACT_ATOMS: atom_id res chain seq x y z
N MET A 1 4.43 -8.82 -14.13
CA MET A 1 3.25 -8.34 -13.38
C MET A 1 3.78 -7.61 -12.18
N PHE A 2 3.42 -6.35 -11.97
CA PHE A 2 3.83 -5.58 -10.79
C PHE A 2 2.91 -5.96 -9.62
N VAL A 3 3.49 -6.21 -8.45
CA VAL A 3 2.73 -6.39 -7.21
C VAL A 3 2.53 -5.00 -6.60
N PHE A 4 1.31 -4.72 -6.13
CA PHE A 4 0.98 -3.41 -5.56
C PHE A 4 0.14 -3.53 -4.29
N SER A 5 0.15 -2.48 -3.49
CA SER A 5 -0.70 -2.32 -2.31
C SER A 5 -1.03 -0.85 -2.07
N PRO A 6 -2.17 -0.55 -1.42
CA PRO A 6 -2.41 0.73 -0.77
C PRO A 6 -1.28 1.15 0.17
N LEU A 7 -1.17 2.46 0.40
CA LEU A 7 -0.23 3.06 1.34
C LEU A 7 -0.32 2.48 2.75
N GLN A 8 -1.54 2.28 3.24
CA GLN A 8 -1.84 1.82 4.61
C GLN A 8 -1.25 0.44 4.94
N GLY A 9 -0.77 -0.31 3.93
CA GLY A 9 -0.18 -1.62 4.13
C GLY A 9 -1.18 -2.62 4.73
N GLY A 10 -0.71 -3.45 5.66
CA GLY A 10 -1.52 -4.42 6.42
C GLY A 10 -1.94 -5.66 5.64
N SER A 11 -1.98 -5.58 4.31
CA SER A 11 -2.16 -6.72 3.42
C SER A 11 -0.93 -7.65 3.43
N THR A 12 -1.12 -8.87 2.91
CA THR A 12 -0.06 -9.88 2.88
C THR A 12 0.56 -9.99 1.50
N ILE A 13 1.89 -10.03 1.44
CA ILE A 13 2.66 -10.33 0.23
C ILE A 13 3.20 -11.76 0.29
N VAL A 14 3.21 -12.44 -0.86
CA VAL A 14 3.83 -13.76 -1.03
C VAL A 14 4.99 -13.65 -2.00
N ALA A 15 6.19 -14.03 -1.55
CA ALA A 15 7.36 -14.16 -2.40
C ALA A 15 7.54 -15.62 -2.77
N ALA A 16 7.46 -15.94 -4.07
CA ALA A 16 7.64 -17.28 -4.60
C ALA A 16 8.97 -17.38 -5.35
N PHE A 17 9.70 -18.46 -5.08
CA PHE A 17 11.00 -18.78 -5.65
C PHE A 17 10.85 -19.91 -6.67
N ALA A 18 11.77 -19.98 -7.63
CA ALA A 18 11.78 -21.05 -8.62
C ALA A 18 12.06 -22.40 -7.97
N GLU A 19 11.52 -23.48 -8.54
CA GLU A 19 11.63 -24.84 -7.97
C GLU A 19 13.08 -25.36 -7.91
N ASP A 20 13.98 -24.80 -8.72
CA ASP A 20 15.42 -25.11 -8.72
C ASP A 20 16.22 -24.27 -7.71
N SER A 21 15.57 -23.35 -7.00
CA SER A 21 16.19 -22.38 -6.08
C SER A 21 15.48 -22.39 -4.73
N PRO A 22 15.59 -23.48 -3.94
CA PRO A 22 14.94 -23.57 -2.63
C PRO A 22 15.52 -22.55 -1.65
N LEU A 23 14.68 -22.14 -0.69
CA LEU A 23 15.05 -21.28 0.42
C LEU A 23 16.10 -21.97 1.31
N PRO A 24 17.13 -21.23 1.77
CA PRO A 24 18.11 -21.74 2.72
C PRO A 24 17.47 -22.28 4.00
N GLU A 25 17.94 -23.43 4.50
CA GLU A 25 17.47 -24.02 5.75
C GLU A 25 18.09 -23.32 6.97
N GLY A 26 17.33 -23.25 8.07
CA GLY A 26 17.83 -22.71 9.34
C GLY A 26 18.03 -21.20 9.36
N CYS A 27 17.48 -20.48 8.37
CA CYS A 27 17.52 -19.02 8.32
C CYS A 27 16.18 -18.39 8.74
N ASP A 28 16.26 -17.23 9.36
CA ASP A 28 15.15 -16.28 9.45
C ASP A 28 15.09 -15.44 8.17
N PHE A 29 13.88 -15.13 7.72
CA PHE A 29 13.68 -14.38 6.49
C PHE A 29 13.05 -13.02 6.76
N PHE A 30 13.47 -12.03 5.98
CA PHE A 30 12.96 -10.66 6.05
C PHE A 30 12.69 -10.12 4.65
N LEU A 31 11.61 -9.36 4.51
CA LEU A 31 11.40 -8.51 3.34
C LEU A 31 11.82 -7.08 3.68
N ILE A 32 12.61 -6.49 2.80
CA ILE A 32 13.13 -5.13 2.92
C ILE A 32 12.51 -4.30 1.80
N PHE A 33 11.65 -3.35 2.15
CA PHE A 33 11.07 -2.40 1.20
C PHE A 33 11.91 -1.12 1.24
N ARG A 34 12.42 -0.69 0.10
CA ARG A 34 13.27 0.51 -0.02
C ARG A 34 12.62 1.50 -0.97
N GLY A 35 11.94 2.48 -0.40
CA GLY A 35 11.42 3.64 -1.12
C GLY A 35 12.40 4.81 -1.15
N SER A 36 11.91 5.93 -1.64
CA SER A 36 12.66 7.17 -1.82
C SER A 36 13.01 7.85 -0.50
N GLN A 37 12.09 7.83 0.47
CA GLN A 37 12.21 8.51 1.76
C GLN A 37 12.25 7.55 2.95
N GLN A 38 11.73 6.34 2.78
CA GLN A 38 11.60 5.36 3.86
C GLN A 38 12.18 4.00 3.47
N ARG A 39 12.61 3.25 4.48
CA ARG A 39 12.99 1.85 4.37
C ARG A 39 12.30 1.05 5.47
N HIS A 40 11.57 0.03 5.06
CA HIS A 40 10.86 -0.86 5.96
C HIS A 40 11.50 -2.25 5.96
N ILE A 41 11.47 -2.91 7.11
CA ILE A 41 11.91 -4.30 7.27
C ILE A 41 10.80 -5.06 7.99
N THR A 42 10.33 -6.14 7.39
CA THR A 42 9.26 -6.99 7.94
C THR A 42 9.74 -8.44 8.01
N ILE A 43 9.33 -9.16 9.04
CA ILE A 43 9.64 -10.59 9.18
C ILE A 43 8.80 -11.37 8.17
N ALA A 44 9.43 -12.33 7.50
CA ALA A 44 8.78 -13.20 6.53
C ALA A 44 8.69 -14.63 7.09
N ARG A 45 7.46 -15.15 7.14
CA ARG A 45 7.21 -16.54 7.51
C ARG A 45 7.43 -17.45 6.31
N GLN A 46 8.26 -18.48 6.48
CA GLN A 46 8.40 -19.55 5.50
C GLN A 46 7.16 -20.44 5.51
N LEU A 47 6.49 -20.57 4.36
CA LEU A 47 5.32 -21.45 4.21
C LEU A 47 5.72 -22.85 3.69
N ASN A 48 6.73 -22.90 2.82
CA ASN A 48 7.34 -24.13 2.32
C ASN A 48 8.76 -23.84 1.80
N ALA A 49 9.39 -24.81 1.13
CA ALA A 49 10.75 -24.69 0.59
C ALA A 49 10.94 -23.57 -0.46
N PHE A 50 9.86 -23.00 -1.01
CA PHE A 50 9.91 -22.05 -2.12
C PHE A 50 9.07 -20.79 -1.91
N THR A 51 8.41 -20.64 -0.75
CA THR A 51 7.48 -19.53 -0.54
C THR A 51 7.63 -18.90 0.83
N LEU A 52 7.66 -17.58 0.82
CA LEU A 52 7.64 -16.72 2.00
C LEU A 52 6.39 -15.86 2.02
N GLN A 53 5.93 -15.52 3.20
CA GLN A 53 4.78 -14.65 3.42
C GLN A 53 5.13 -13.57 4.44
N ALA A 54 4.80 -12.31 4.14
CA ALA A 54 5.02 -11.20 5.07
C ALA A 54 3.87 -10.20 5.02
N VAL A 55 3.73 -9.39 6.08
CA VAL A 55 2.81 -8.25 6.11
C VAL A 55 3.49 -7.06 5.44
N ILE A 56 2.77 -6.42 4.53
CA ILE A 56 3.19 -5.20 3.84
C ILE A 56 3.13 -4.04 4.84
N PRO A 57 4.22 -3.29 5.04
CA PRO A 57 4.23 -2.15 5.95
C PRO A 57 3.40 -0.99 5.39
N ASP A 58 2.95 -0.11 6.29
CA ASP A 58 2.41 1.19 5.92
C ASP A 58 3.51 2.08 5.30
N HIS A 59 3.13 2.95 4.37
CA HIS A 59 4.05 3.81 3.62
C HIS A 59 3.47 5.21 3.40
N ASP A 60 4.34 6.21 3.31
CA ASP A 60 3.96 7.61 3.34
C ASP A 60 3.67 8.23 1.97
N CYS A 61 4.12 7.62 0.87
CA CYS A 61 3.84 8.12 -0.46
C CYS A 61 3.69 7.01 -1.51
N ALA A 62 2.92 7.31 -2.56
CA ALA A 62 2.73 6.40 -3.67
C ALA A 62 3.97 6.41 -4.56
N GLU A 63 4.70 5.30 -4.58
CA GLU A 63 5.92 5.14 -5.37
C GLU A 63 6.21 3.66 -5.70
N VAL A 64 7.11 3.44 -6.66
CA VAL A 64 7.68 2.11 -6.92
C VAL A 64 8.92 1.96 -6.07
N VAL A 65 8.93 0.94 -5.22
CA VAL A 65 10.02 0.60 -4.31
C VAL A 65 10.71 -0.68 -4.73
N GLU A 66 11.97 -0.83 -4.33
CA GLU A 66 12.68 -2.11 -4.40
C GLU A 66 12.30 -2.95 -3.18
N VAL A 67 11.94 -4.22 -3.40
CA VAL A 67 11.72 -5.21 -2.35
C VAL A 67 12.76 -6.31 -2.45
N SER A 68 13.53 -6.48 -1.39
CA SER A 68 14.55 -7.52 -1.30
C SER A 68 14.20 -8.55 -0.24
N VAL A 69 14.52 -9.82 -0.49
CA VAL A 69 14.46 -10.88 0.53
C VAL A 69 15.85 -11.07 1.11
N CYS A 70 15.95 -10.94 2.44
CA CYS A 70 17.15 -11.22 3.21
C CYS A 70 16.98 -12.54 3.96
N ALA A 71 17.94 -13.45 3.79
CA ALA A 71 18.11 -14.62 4.64
C ALA A 71 19.14 -14.30 5.71
N SER A 72 18.83 -14.61 6.97
CA SER A 72 19.64 -14.33 8.13
C SER A 72 19.88 -15.61 8.93
N ASP A 73 21.14 -15.94 9.19
CA ASP A 73 21.52 -16.92 10.20
C ASP A 73 22.30 -16.23 11.34
N ILE A 74 22.88 -17.02 12.26
CA ILE A 74 23.63 -16.50 13.42
C ILE A 74 24.88 -15.70 13.01
N ALA A 75 25.44 -15.95 11.82
CA ALA A 75 26.72 -15.43 11.38
C ALA A 75 26.63 -14.45 10.19
N HIS A 76 25.58 -14.55 9.36
CA HIS A 76 25.51 -13.83 8.09
C HIS A 76 24.09 -13.36 7.75
N HIS A 77 24.04 -12.26 6.99
CA HIS A 77 22.84 -11.74 6.34
C HIS A 77 23.10 -11.64 4.85
N GLN A 78 22.26 -12.25 4.03
CA GLN A 78 22.41 -12.27 2.58
C GLN A 78 21.10 -11.90 1.87
N ILE A 79 21.19 -10.98 0.90
CA ILE A 79 20.10 -10.74 -0.04
C ILE A 79 20.07 -11.88 -1.05
N ILE A 80 18.95 -12.59 -1.12
CA ILE A 80 18.77 -13.77 -1.98
C ILE A 80 17.84 -13.51 -3.17
N ALA A 81 17.04 -12.43 -3.13
CA ALA A 81 16.20 -12.00 -4.24
C ALA A 81 15.87 -10.51 -4.13
N CYS A 82 15.57 -9.88 -5.28
CA CYS A 82 15.04 -8.52 -5.38
C CYS A 82 13.92 -8.48 -6.41
N SER A 83 12.95 -7.60 -6.21
CA SER A 83 11.87 -7.30 -7.15
C SER A 83 11.38 -5.86 -6.96
N LEU A 84 10.45 -5.42 -7.81
CA LEU A 84 9.78 -4.13 -7.69
C LEU A 84 8.38 -4.30 -7.11
N PHE A 85 7.98 -3.36 -6.28
CA PHE A 85 6.67 -3.29 -5.65
C PHE A 85 6.15 -1.86 -5.72
N GLN A 86 4.84 -1.70 -5.92
CA GLN A 86 4.25 -0.37 -6.05
C GLN A 86 3.29 -0.07 -4.90
N TYR A 87 3.57 1.02 -4.19
CA TYR A 87 2.58 1.64 -3.31
C TYR A 87 1.69 2.58 -4.13
N LEU A 88 0.38 2.47 -3.90
CA LEU A 88 -0.65 3.26 -4.57
C LEU A 88 -1.49 4.01 -3.53
N HIS A 89 -2.03 5.16 -3.94
CA HIS A 89 -3.16 5.74 -3.24
C HIS A 89 -4.33 4.75 -3.31
N ASP A 90 -5.06 4.61 -2.21
CA ASP A 90 -6.28 3.83 -2.20
C ASP A 90 -7.44 4.64 -2.80
N LYS A 91 -8.56 3.95 -3.03
CA LYS A 91 -9.75 4.60 -3.57
C LYS A 91 -10.27 5.70 -2.64
N THR A 92 -10.13 5.55 -1.32
CA THR A 92 -10.54 6.58 -0.34
C THR A 92 -9.75 7.87 -0.52
N TRP A 93 -8.46 7.80 -0.84
CA TRP A 93 -7.66 8.95 -1.20
C TRP A 93 -8.09 9.58 -2.52
N ASP A 94 -8.36 8.77 -3.54
CA ASP A 94 -8.90 9.27 -4.81
C ASP A 94 -10.24 9.99 -4.62
N MET A 95 -11.12 9.45 -3.76
CA MET A 95 -12.36 10.12 -3.40
C MET A 95 -12.12 11.40 -2.63
N ALA A 96 -11.30 11.37 -1.57
CA ALA A 96 -10.99 12.58 -0.79
C ALA A 96 -10.45 13.69 -1.69
N ARG A 97 -9.53 13.34 -2.62
CA ARG A 97 -8.96 14.30 -3.57
C ARG A 97 -10.04 14.87 -4.48
N TYR A 98 -10.89 14.01 -5.02
CA TYR A 98 -11.98 14.43 -5.89
C TYR A 98 -12.96 15.38 -5.17
N LEU A 99 -13.34 15.04 -3.94
CA LEU A 99 -14.20 15.88 -3.10
C LEU A 99 -13.53 17.21 -2.77
N ALA A 100 -12.23 17.20 -2.46
CA ALA A 100 -11.46 18.40 -2.21
C ALA A 100 -11.42 19.34 -3.42
N ASP A 101 -11.19 18.79 -4.61
CA ASP A 101 -11.09 19.56 -5.84
C ASP A 101 -12.45 20.08 -6.35
N ASN A 102 -13.57 19.44 -5.96
CA ASN A 102 -14.91 19.73 -6.46
C ASN A 102 -15.91 20.22 -5.39
N VAL A 103 -15.41 20.70 -4.25
CA VAL A 103 -16.24 21.10 -3.09
C VAL A 103 -17.39 22.07 -3.41
N THR A 104 -17.23 22.93 -4.44
CA THR A 104 -18.29 23.86 -4.92
C THR A 104 -18.85 23.50 -6.29
N ASN A 105 -18.38 22.43 -6.93
CA ASN A 105 -18.76 22.07 -8.29
C ASN A 105 -19.83 20.97 -8.30
N GLN A 106 -21.08 21.38 -8.07
CA GLN A 106 -22.23 20.48 -8.02
C GLN A 106 -22.38 19.63 -9.30
N GLU A 107 -22.10 20.18 -10.49
CA GLU A 107 -22.19 19.43 -11.75
C GLU A 107 -21.18 18.28 -11.82
N SER A 108 -19.97 18.49 -11.28
CA SER A 108 -18.98 17.42 -11.17
C SER A 108 -19.44 16.38 -10.14
N LEU A 109 -19.89 16.82 -8.97
CA LEU A 109 -20.37 15.93 -7.91
C LEU A 109 -21.61 15.11 -8.31
N ASP A 110 -22.47 15.61 -9.20
CA ASP A 110 -23.64 14.88 -9.70
C ASP A 110 -23.33 14.02 -10.94
N SER A 111 -22.07 14.00 -11.38
CA SER A 111 -21.64 13.26 -12.57
C SER A 111 -21.76 11.75 -12.37
N PRO A 112 -22.31 11.00 -13.35
CA PRO A 112 -22.37 9.54 -13.27
C PRO A 112 -21.00 8.86 -13.32
N ASN A 113 -19.93 9.60 -13.66
CA ASN A 113 -18.55 9.11 -13.67
C ASN A 113 -17.76 9.50 -12.42
N ALA A 114 -18.38 10.20 -11.46
CA ALA A 114 -17.70 10.60 -10.25
C ALA A 114 -17.29 9.37 -9.43
N PRO A 115 -16.13 9.40 -8.74
CA PRO A 115 -15.57 8.24 -8.06
C PRO A 115 -16.53 7.65 -7.02
N HIS A 116 -17.33 8.46 -6.33
CA HIS A 116 -18.33 7.98 -5.36
C HIS A 116 -19.39 7.04 -5.96
N VAL A 117 -19.62 7.08 -7.28
CA VAL A 117 -20.52 6.14 -7.98
C VAL A 117 -19.93 4.74 -8.08
N GLN A 118 -18.59 4.62 -7.99
CA GLN A 118 -17.87 3.33 -7.99
C GLN A 118 -17.75 2.71 -6.59
N PHE A 119 -18.17 3.42 -5.55
CA PHE A 119 -18.24 2.89 -4.19
C PHE A 119 -19.62 2.28 -3.97
N ASP A 120 -19.64 0.99 -3.70
CA ASP A 120 -20.87 0.31 -3.34
C ASP A 120 -21.14 0.56 -1.85
N LEU A 121 -21.71 1.73 -1.53
CA LEU A 121 -22.06 2.14 -0.16
C LEU A 121 -23.10 1.20 0.50
N VAL A 122 -23.64 0.23 -0.25
CA VAL A 122 -24.56 -0.79 0.25
C VAL A 122 -23.82 -2.08 0.63
N GLY A 123 -22.61 -2.31 0.09
CA GLY A 123 -21.82 -3.53 0.29
C GLY A 123 -20.49 -3.33 1.03
N GLU A 124 -19.93 -2.11 1.05
CA GLU A 124 -18.75 -1.78 1.83
C GLU A 124 -19.10 -1.47 3.29
N ASP A 125 -18.17 -1.80 4.20
CA ASP A 125 -18.27 -1.38 5.60
C ASP A 125 -18.10 0.14 5.66
N VAL A 126 -19.23 0.84 5.73
CA VAL A 126 -19.32 2.31 5.73
C VAL A 126 -18.42 2.92 6.80
N ASP A 127 -18.25 2.24 7.94
CA ASP A 127 -17.37 2.70 9.02
C ASP A 127 -15.90 2.64 8.60
N SER A 128 -15.47 1.56 7.95
CA SER A 128 -14.11 1.43 7.40
C SER A 128 -13.84 2.46 6.30
N PHE A 129 -14.86 2.76 5.50
CA PHE A 129 -14.78 3.74 4.43
C PHE A 129 -14.62 5.16 4.98
N ASP A 130 -15.42 5.54 6.00
CA ASP A 130 -15.34 6.85 6.65
C ASP A 130 -13.98 7.08 7.34
N ILE A 131 -13.44 6.04 7.99
CA ILE A 131 -12.09 6.06 8.57
C ILE A 131 -11.06 6.30 7.47
N GLY A 132 -11.13 5.54 6.37
CA GLY A 132 -10.19 5.67 5.26
C GLY A 132 -10.27 7.05 4.59
N LEU A 133 -11.48 7.58 4.40
CA LEU A 133 -11.69 8.91 3.84
C LEU A 133 -11.15 10.01 4.75
N THR A 134 -11.36 9.89 6.06
CA THR A 134 -10.81 10.83 7.05
C THR A 134 -9.29 10.84 7.03
N SER A 135 -8.65 9.67 7.11
CA SER A 135 -7.19 9.56 7.03
C SER A 135 -6.63 10.08 5.70
N ALA A 136 -7.37 9.88 4.59
CA ALA A 136 -6.99 10.46 3.30
C ALA A 136 -6.98 11.99 3.32
N PHE A 137 -8.01 12.64 3.89
CA PHE A 137 -8.04 14.09 4.05
C PHE A 137 -6.90 14.60 4.94
N GLU A 138 -6.59 13.91 6.05
CA GLU A 138 -5.48 14.27 6.94
C GLU A 138 -4.10 14.19 6.26
N SER A 139 -3.92 13.22 5.37
CA SER A 139 -2.68 13.06 4.59
C SER A 139 -2.51 14.12 3.49
N MET A 140 -3.57 14.84 3.15
CA MET A 140 -3.60 15.71 1.98
C MET A 140 -3.05 17.10 2.28
N ASN A 141 -2.16 17.58 1.41
CA ASN A 141 -1.66 18.95 1.51
C ASN A 141 -2.63 19.95 0.85
N LEU A 142 -3.70 20.27 1.57
CA LEU A 142 -4.71 21.23 1.13
C LEU A 142 -4.24 22.68 1.35
N PRO A 143 -4.57 23.60 0.43
CA PRO A 143 -4.15 24.99 0.58
C PRO A 143 -4.86 25.65 1.78
N PRO A 144 -4.26 26.68 2.42
CA PRO A 144 -4.79 27.26 3.66
C PRO A 144 -6.20 27.87 3.57
N TRP A 145 -6.67 28.16 2.37
CA TRP A 145 -7.99 28.72 2.09
C TRP A 145 -9.06 27.66 1.82
N TRP A 146 -8.66 26.39 1.66
CA TRP A 146 -9.60 25.30 1.38
C TRP A 146 -10.53 25.07 2.58
N ASN A 147 -11.83 24.99 2.31
CA ASN A 147 -12.84 24.68 3.31
C ASN A 147 -14.10 24.08 2.65
N VAL A 148 -14.86 23.31 3.43
CA VAL A 148 -16.06 22.61 2.96
C VAL A 148 -17.20 23.56 2.56
N LEU A 149 -17.22 24.78 3.07
CA LEU A 149 -18.32 25.71 2.80
C LEU A 149 -18.23 26.33 1.40
N GLY A 150 -17.04 26.30 0.78
CA GLY A 150 -16.75 27.15 -0.37
C GLY A 150 -16.73 28.62 0.07
N THR A 151 -15.74 29.38 -0.41
CA THR A 151 -15.74 30.83 -0.22
C THR A 151 -16.71 31.52 -1.15
#